data_AF-A0A7C7YZR8-F1
#
_entry.id   AF-A0A7C7YZR8-F1
#
_cell.length_a   1.000
_cell.length_b   1.000
_cell.length_c   1.000
_cell.angle_alpha   90.00
_cell.angle_beta   90.00
_cell.angle_gamma   90.00
#
_symmetry.space_group_name_H-M   'P 1'
#
loop_
_entity.id
_entity.type
_entity.pdbx_description
1 polymer ?
#
loop_
_entity_poly.entity_id
_entity_poly.type
_entity_poly.pdbx_seq_one_letter_code
_entity_poly.pdbx_strand_id
1 'polypeptide(L)'
;MGVIRNGSVFLLGVFLMPVTTIGAVEKLVAMECSAVGKKYAYECVVELRDAETGGAIVGAQFMVGAQMLSMAGAHRVKPVVVQERGQGRYGFRIALKKYGEWAITMDFSKPERHRVVKHMMFGEEQVSPLGGYVQGPKHKKHSIGVMVHDAYVRATPPGQPNAAAYLVLRNNAMHDIRLVSVKSDVAEVAEPHSHAMDAGMMKMRRVGHIDVPAGGETVLQPGGLHIMLMGLVKQLKPGEYVSLEFHFDNGQKQSMRVPVKMIAGVSMTSGHDKKKHKRD
;
A
#
# COMPACT_ATOMS: atom_id res chain seq x y z
N MET A 1 20.11 67.06 -55.19
CA MET A 1 19.12 65.98 -55.35
C MET A 1 19.55 64.76 -54.53
N GLY A 2 18.60 64.09 -53.84
CA GLY A 2 18.77 62.82 -53.10
C GLY A 2 18.74 63.02 -51.57
N VAL A 3 17.65 63.00 -50.80
CA VAL A 3 16.49 62.07 -50.62
C VAL A 3 16.84 60.80 -49.82
N ILE A 4 16.49 60.84 -48.51
CA ILE A 4 15.85 59.81 -47.65
C ILE A 4 16.63 58.49 -47.39
N ARG A 5 16.88 58.12 -46.11
CA ARG A 5 16.02 57.18 -45.33
C ARG A 5 16.55 56.90 -43.91
N ASN A 6 15.68 57.15 -42.92
CA ASN A 6 15.76 56.61 -41.56
C ASN A 6 15.75 55.08 -41.59
N GLY A 7 16.70 54.44 -40.90
CA GLY A 7 16.71 53.01 -40.62
C GLY A 7 16.71 52.77 -39.11
N SER A 8 15.52 52.63 -38.51
CA SER A 8 15.37 52.07 -37.17
C SER A 8 15.79 50.60 -37.20
N VAL A 9 16.90 50.28 -36.53
CA VAL A 9 17.31 48.90 -36.27
C VAL A 9 16.53 48.40 -35.06
N PHE A 10 15.48 47.61 -35.31
CA PHE A 10 14.76 46.86 -34.28
C PHE A 10 15.64 45.70 -33.79
N LEU A 11 16.10 45.75 -32.53
CA LEU A 11 16.68 44.60 -31.85
C LEU A 11 15.58 43.54 -31.68
N LEU A 12 15.63 42.46 -32.48
CA LEU A 12 14.88 41.23 -32.19
C LEU A 12 15.56 40.54 -30.99
N GLY A 13 15.01 40.74 -29.80
CA GLY A 13 15.31 39.90 -28.64
C GLY A 13 14.79 38.49 -28.88
N VAL A 14 15.69 37.56 -29.21
CA VAL A 14 15.38 36.13 -29.26
C VAL A 14 15.21 35.65 -27.82
N PHE A 15 13.97 35.65 -27.35
CA PHE A 15 13.61 35.07 -26.05
C PHE A 15 13.65 33.54 -26.21
N LEU A 16 14.73 32.93 -25.75
CA LEU A 16 14.86 31.48 -25.58
C LEU A 16 13.84 31.03 -24.53
N MET A 17 12.64 30.68 -24.99
CA MET A 17 11.65 29.96 -24.19
C MET A 17 12.28 28.60 -23.80
N PRO A 18 12.36 28.25 -22.50
CA PRO A 18 12.74 26.91 -22.12
C PRO A 18 11.68 25.95 -22.67
N VAL A 19 12.10 25.06 -23.57
CA VAL A 19 11.30 23.92 -23.99
C VAL A 19 11.19 23.01 -22.78
N THR A 20 10.16 23.19 -21.97
CA THR A 20 9.75 22.19 -20.99
C THR A 20 9.30 20.98 -21.79
N THR A 21 10.17 19.97 -21.84
CA THR A 21 9.81 18.64 -22.27
C THR A 21 8.65 18.19 -21.39
N ILE A 22 7.43 18.16 -21.93
CA ILE A 22 6.26 17.55 -21.29
C ILE A 22 6.59 16.05 -21.22
N GLY A 23 7.21 15.64 -20.11
CA GLY A 23 7.45 14.25 -19.81
C GLY A 23 6.11 13.54 -19.76
N ALA A 24 6.06 12.35 -20.37
CA ALA A 24 4.87 11.53 -20.38
C ALA A 24 4.40 11.31 -18.94
N VAL A 25 3.27 11.92 -18.58
CA VAL A 25 2.67 11.78 -17.25
C VAL A 25 2.32 10.31 -17.08
N GLU A 26 3.05 9.60 -16.23
CA GLU A 26 2.72 8.22 -15.87
C GLU A 26 1.52 8.27 -14.90
N LYS A 27 0.32 8.43 -15.46
CA LYS A 27 -0.94 8.71 -14.73
C LYS A 27 -1.49 7.51 -13.94
N LEU A 28 -0.86 6.34 -14.03
CA LEU A 28 -1.39 5.08 -13.53
C LEU A 28 -0.54 4.53 -12.39
N VAL A 29 -1.09 4.55 -11.18
CA VAL A 29 -0.38 4.13 -9.96
C VAL A 29 -0.55 2.64 -9.69
N ALA A 30 -1.77 2.12 -9.84
CA ALA A 30 -2.06 0.71 -9.60
C ALA A 30 -3.22 0.23 -10.48
N MET A 31 -3.15 -1.04 -10.87
CA MET A 31 -4.27 -1.75 -11.48
C MET A 31 -4.39 -3.11 -10.80
N GLU A 32 -5.53 -3.33 -10.17
CA GLU A 32 -5.86 -4.56 -9.46
C GLU A 32 -7.05 -5.22 -10.14
N CYS A 33 -7.01 -6.54 -10.32
CA CYS A 33 -8.09 -7.30 -10.90
C CYS A 33 -8.39 -8.53 -10.04
N SER A 34 -9.67 -8.87 -9.93
CA SER A 34 -10.17 -10.01 -9.14
C SER A 34 -11.16 -10.83 -9.95
N ALA A 35 -11.13 -12.16 -9.82
CA ALA A 35 -12.07 -13.05 -10.51
C ALA A 35 -13.48 -12.90 -9.92
N VAL A 36 -14.51 -12.90 -10.77
CA VAL A 36 -15.91 -12.69 -10.36
C VAL A 36 -16.82 -13.83 -10.79
N GLY A 37 -16.92 -14.88 -9.96
CA GLY A 37 -17.97 -15.92 -9.97
C GLY A 37 -18.23 -16.72 -11.25
N LYS A 38 -17.61 -16.33 -12.37
CA LYS A 38 -17.74 -16.91 -13.71
C LYS A 38 -16.35 -17.09 -14.29
N LYS A 39 -16.18 -18.20 -15.01
CA LYS A 39 -14.91 -18.54 -15.67
C LYS A 39 -14.46 -17.38 -16.59
N TYR A 40 -13.21 -16.97 -16.43
CA TYR A 40 -12.57 -15.88 -17.18
C TYR A 40 -13.18 -14.47 -17.01
N ALA A 41 -14.09 -14.28 -16.04
CA ALA A 41 -14.66 -12.96 -15.76
C ALA A 41 -13.91 -12.31 -14.59
N TYR A 42 -13.54 -11.04 -14.75
CA TYR A 42 -12.79 -10.27 -13.77
C TYR A 42 -13.42 -8.89 -13.54
N GLU A 43 -13.35 -8.41 -12.31
CA GLU A 43 -13.60 -7.01 -11.96
C GLU A 43 -12.26 -6.36 -11.58
N CYS A 44 -11.95 -5.26 -12.25
CA CYS A 44 -10.70 -4.55 -12.13
C CYS A 44 -10.94 -3.13 -11.63
N VAL A 45 -9.99 -2.63 -10.84
CA VAL A 45 -9.93 -1.25 -10.36
C VAL A 45 -8.57 -0.66 -10.74
N VAL A 46 -8.62 0.51 -11.33
CA VAL A 46 -7.47 1.33 -11.72
C VAL A 46 -7.45 2.57 -10.84
N GLU A 47 -6.29 2.85 -10.24
CA GLU A 47 -6.05 4.08 -9.50
C GLU A 47 -5.18 5.02 -10.33
N LEU A 48 -5.75 6.19 -10.65
CA LEU A 48 -5.08 7.24 -11.40
C LEU A 48 -4.65 8.36 -10.47
N ARG A 49 -3.36 8.66 -10.50
CA ARG A 49 -2.81 9.83 -9.82
C ARG A 49 -1.90 10.59 -10.75
N ASP A 50 -1.86 11.89 -10.52
CA ASP A 50 -0.94 12.77 -11.20
C ASP A 50 0.49 12.47 -10.72
N ALA A 51 1.40 12.27 -11.67
CA ALA A 51 2.76 11.81 -11.38
C ALA A 51 3.61 12.89 -10.67
N GLU A 52 3.27 14.17 -10.86
CA GLU A 52 4.02 15.29 -10.28
C GLU A 52 3.49 15.68 -8.89
N THR A 53 2.17 15.71 -8.75
CA THR A 53 1.50 16.20 -7.54
C THR A 53 1.02 15.07 -6.61
N GLY A 54 0.94 13.83 -7.09
CA GLY A 54 0.35 12.70 -6.35
C GLY A 54 -1.17 12.79 -6.15
N GLY A 55 -1.80 13.84 -6.68
CA GLY A 55 -3.23 14.10 -6.58
C GLY A 55 -4.05 13.08 -7.38
N ALA A 56 -5.22 12.72 -6.88
CA ALA A 56 -6.13 11.82 -7.58
C ALA A 56 -6.63 12.48 -8.89
N ILE A 57 -6.54 11.75 -10.01
CA ILE A 57 -7.06 12.24 -11.30
C ILE A 57 -8.53 11.87 -11.38
N VAL A 58 -9.42 12.87 -11.30
CA VAL A 58 -10.88 12.73 -11.33
C VAL A 58 -11.41 13.04 -12.74
N GLY A 59 -12.49 12.39 -13.17
CA GLY A 59 -13.13 12.65 -14.47
C GLY A 59 -12.34 12.18 -15.71
N ALA A 60 -11.36 11.29 -15.55
CA ALA A 60 -10.65 10.68 -16.68
C ALA A 60 -11.60 9.82 -17.52
N GLN A 61 -11.39 9.83 -18.84
CA GLN A 61 -12.16 9.04 -19.77
C GLN A 61 -11.21 8.14 -20.55
N PHE A 62 -11.45 6.84 -20.51
CA PHE A 62 -10.65 5.85 -21.22
C PHE A 62 -11.44 4.57 -21.48
N MET A 63 -10.99 3.81 -22.48
CA MET A 63 -11.50 2.49 -22.76
C MET A 63 -10.45 1.43 -22.46
N VAL A 64 -10.89 0.24 -22.05
CA VAL A 64 -9.98 -0.86 -21.73
C VAL A 64 -10.13 -2.03 -22.70
N GLY A 65 -9.08 -2.33 -23.45
CA GLY A 65 -8.94 -3.53 -24.26
C GLY A 65 -8.04 -4.57 -23.61
N ALA A 66 -8.14 -5.83 -24.04
CA ALA A 66 -7.23 -6.89 -23.65
C ALA A 66 -6.82 -7.75 -24.84
N GLN A 67 -5.55 -8.13 -24.90
CA GLN A 67 -5.01 -9.04 -25.91
C GLN A 67 -4.09 -10.07 -25.28
N MET A 68 -4.32 -11.36 -25.57
CA MET A 68 -3.46 -12.44 -25.09
C MET A 68 -2.11 -12.40 -25.83
N LEU A 69 -0.99 -12.48 -25.08
CA LEU A 69 0.36 -12.35 -25.66
C LEU A 69 0.76 -13.58 -26.47
N SER A 70 0.40 -14.77 -26.00
CA SER A 70 0.78 -16.04 -26.65
C SER A 70 0.14 -16.26 -28.03
N MET A 71 -0.96 -15.57 -28.34
CA MET A 71 -1.68 -15.67 -29.62
C MET A 71 -2.18 -14.29 -30.07
N ALA A 72 -1.24 -13.42 -30.45
CA ALA A 72 -1.56 -12.08 -30.92
C ALA A 72 -2.58 -12.10 -32.08
N GLY A 73 -3.65 -11.31 -31.97
CA GLY A 73 -4.70 -11.17 -33.00
C GLY A 73 -5.90 -12.12 -32.89
N ALA A 74 -5.74 -13.36 -32.40
CA ALA A 74 -6.85 -14.33 -32.31
C ALA A 74 -7.77 -14.14 -31.08
N HIS A 75 -7.25 -13.49 -30.04
CA HIS A 75 -7.92 -13.33 -28.74
C HIS A 75 -7.87 -11.87 -28.27
N ARG A 76 -8.59 -10.99 -28.99
CA ARG A 76 -8.87 -9.60 -28.59
C ARG A 76 -10.23 -9.50 -27.91
N VAL A 77 -10.30 -8.79 -26.78
CA VAL A 77 -11.54 -8.42 -26.10
C VAL A 77 -11.97 -7.04 -26.57
N LYS A 78 -13.28 -6.85 -26.82
CA LYS A 78 -13.81 -5.53 -27.21
C LYS A 78 -13.59 -4.52 -26.06
N PRO A 79 -13.26 -3.26 -26.37
CA PRO A 79 -13.02 -2.28 -25.34
C PRO A 79 -14.22 -2.11 -24.40
N VAL A 80 -13.97 -2.11 -23.10
CA VAL A 80 -14.99 -1.93 -22.06
C VAL A 80 -14.98 -0.49 -21.57
N VAL A 81 -16.18 0.04 -21.32
CA VAL A 81 -16.38 1.37 -20.71
C VAL A 81 -16.06 1.29 -19.22
N VAL A 82 -15.28 2.26 -18.76
CA VAL A 82 -14.83 2.35 -17.37
C VAL A 82 -15.75 3.26 -16.56
N GLN A 83 -16.06 2.85 -15.32
CA GLN A 83 -16.89 3.61 -14.39
C GLN A 83 -16.03 4.27 -13.32
N GLU A 84 -16.19 5.57 -13.12
CA GLU A 84 -15.56 6.27 -12.01
C GLU A 84 -16.17 5.83 -10.67
N ARG A 85 -15.31 5.47 -9.72
CA ARG A 85 -15.67 5.04 -8.36
C ARG A 85 -15.39 6.13 -7.31
N GLY A 86 -14.90 7.30 -7.75
CA GLY A 86 -14.49 8.42 -6.90
C GLY A 86 -13.02 8.36 -6.48
N GLN A 87 -12.47 9.51 -6.06
CA GLN A 87 -11.10 9.64 -5.56
C GLN A 87 -10.03 9.11 -6.54
N GLY A 88 -10.23 9.29 -7.85
CA GLY A 88 -9.30 8.82 -8.88
C GLY A 88 -9.28 7.30 -9.07
N ARG A 89 -10.29 6.58 -8.55
CA ARG A 89 -10.46 5.14 -8.76
C ARG A 89 -11.47 4.87 -9.86
N TYR A 90 -11.17 3.92 -10.73
CA TYR A 90 -11.92 3.63 -11.94
C TYR A 90 -12.12 2.11 -12.08
N GLY A 91 -13.36 1.66 -12.08
CA GLY A 91 -13.73 0.25 -12.12
C GLY A 91 -14.22 -0.20 -13.50
N PHE A 92 -13.82 -1.41 -13.93
CA PHE A 92 -14.36 -2.05 -15.12
C PHE A 92 -14.44 -3.57 -14.96
N ARG A 93 -15.32 -4.21 -15.72
CA ARG A 93 -15.44 -5.67 -15.76
C ARG A 93 -14.99 -6.19 -17.12
N ILE A 94 -14.17 -7.23 -17.13
CA ILE A 94 -13.65 -7.81 -18.37
C ILE A 94 -13.85 -9.32 -18.38
N ALA A 95 -14.30 -9.85 -19.51
CA ALA A 95 -14.41 -11.28 -19.76
C ALA A 95 -13.33 -11.69 -20.76
N LEU A 96 -12.40 -12.51 -20.30
CA LEU A 96 -11.32 -13.06 -21.12
C LEU A 96 -11.76 -14.39 -21.75
N LYS A 97 -10.92 -14.92 -22.64
CA LYS A 97 -11.19 -16.19 -23.33
C LYS A 97 -10.47 -17.39 -22.71
N LYS A 98 -9.35 -17.13 -22.04
CA LYS A 98 -8.43 -18.13 -21.48
C LYS A 98 -7.62 -17.49 -20.35
N TYR A 99 -7.13 -18.32 -19.42
CA TYR A 99 -6.11 -17.93 -18.46
C TYR A 99 -4.75 -17.75 -19.16
N GLY A 100 -3.87 -16.98 -18.55
CA GLY A 100 -2.51 -16.74 -19.05
C GLY A 100 -2.16 -15.26 -19.11
N GLU A 101 -1.20 -14.93 -19.95
CA GLU A 101 -0.65 -13.58 -20.08
C GLU A 101 -1.47 -12.73 -21.04
N TRP A 102 -1.88 -11.56 -20.56
CA TRP A 102 -2.66 -10.59 -21.31
C TRP A 102 -2.06 -9.20 -21.19
N ALA A 103 -2.03 -8.49 -22.30
CA ALA A 103 -1.78 -7.06 -22.36
C ALA A 103 -3.11 -6.34 -22.18
N ILE A 104 -3.28 -5.65 -21.07
CA ILE A 104 -4.39 -4.74 -20.81
C ILE A 104 -4.00 -3.37 -21.36
N THR A 105 -4.77 -2.89 -22.33
CA THR A 105 -4.56 -1.59 -22.99
C THR A 105 -5.61 -0.62 -22.51
N MET A 106 -5.18 0.49 -21.91
CA MET A 106 -6.03 1.61 -21.53
C MET A 106 -5.80 2.75 -22.53
N ASP A 107 -6.84 3.08 -23.28
CA ASP A 107 -6.85 4.15 -24.29
C ASP A 107 -7.57 5.37 -23.72
N PHE A 108 -6.81 6.38 -23.27
CA PHE A 108 -7.35 7.58 -22.67
C PHE A 108 -7.72 8.60 -23.73
N SER A 109 -8.88 9.23 -23.54
CA SER A 109 -9.37 10.38 -24.30
C SER A 109 -9.36 11.67 -23.48
N LYS A 110 -9.46 11.57 -22.15
CA LYS A 110 -9.34 12.69 -21.20
C LYS A 110 -8.53 12.29 -19.96
N PRO A 111 -7.80 13.23 -19.31
CA PRO A 111 -7.67 14.65 -19.68
C PRO A 111 -6.83 14.87 -20.94
N GLU A 112 -5.96 13.92 -21.30
CA GLU A 112 -5.18 13.95 -22.53
C GLU A 112 -5.20 12.58 -23.20
N ARG A 113 -4.95 12.57 -24.51
CA ARG A 113 -4.85 11.33 -25.27
C ARG A 113 -3.52 10.66 -24.99
N HIS A 114 -3.58 9.47 -24.39
CA HIS A 114 -2.43 8.59 -24.31
C HIS A 114 -2.89 7.13 -24.22
N ARG A 115 -1.93 6.21 -24.36
CA ARG A 115 -2.17 4.78 -24.23
C ARG A 115 -1.26 4.22 -23.15
N VAL A 116 -1.82 3.45 -22.23
CA VAL A 116 -1.09 2.71 -21.22
C VAL A 116 -1.30 1.23 -21.46
N VAL A 117 -0.21 0.46 -21.49
CA VAL A 117 -0.26 -1.01 -21.61
C VAL A 117 0.33 -1.61 -20.35
N LYS A 118 -0.42 -2.51 -19.71
CA LYS A 118 0.05 -3.30 -18.57
C LYS A 118 -0.08 -4.78 -18.88
N HIS A 119 1.01 -5.51 -18.68
CA HIS A 119 1.01 -6.95 -18.85
C HIS A 119 0.58 -7.60 -17.54
N MET A 120 -0.38 -8.51 -17.60
CA MET A 120 -0.90 -9.21 -16.44
C MET A 120 -1.07 -10.70 -16.72
N MET A 121 -0.82 -11.52 -15.72
CA MET A 121 -1.18 -12.93 -15.66
C MET A 121 -2.59 -13.05 -15.08
N PHE A 122 -3.55 -13.56 -15.85
CA PHE A 122 -4.92 -13.83 -15.39
C PHE A 122 -5.11 -15.33 -15.16
N GLY A 123 -5.41 -15.71 -13.92
CA GLY A 123 -5.67 -17.09 -13.51
C GLY A 123 -7.10 -17.30 -13.01
N GLU A 124 -7.38 -18.51 -12.54
CA GLU A 124 -8.69 -18.91 -12.02
C GLU A 124 -9.10 -18.13 -10.77
N GLU A 125 -8.13 -17.78 -9.92
CA GLU A 125 -8.37 -17.07 -8.65
C GLU A 125 -7.50 -15.82 -8.44
N GLN A 126 -6.48 -15.58 -9.28
CA GLN A 126 -5.50 -14.50 -9.09
C GLN A 126 -5.17 -13.78 -10.40
N VAL A 127 -4.93 -12.46 -10.32
CA VAL A 127 -4.39 -11.65 -11.42
C VAL A 127 -3.15 -10.90 -10.93
N SER A 128 -2.04 -10.93 -11.68
CA SER A 128 -0.77 -10.31 -11.24
C SER A 128 -0.05 -9.60 -12.38
N PRO A 129 0.61 -8.45 -12.16
CA PRO A 129 1.45 -7.81 -13.17
C PRO A 129 2.64 -8.71 -13.57
N LEU A 130 2.93 -8.79 -14.88
CA LEU A 130 4.11 -9.48 -15.40
C LEU A 130 5.30 -8.53 -15.34
N GLY A 131 6.23 -8.78 -14.41
CA GLY A 131 7.39 -7.91 -14.13
C GLY A 131 7.91 -7.96 -12.69
N GLY A 132 7.24 -8.67 -11.79
CA GLY A 132 7.75 -9.02 -10.46
C GLY A 132 7.83 -10.53 -10.31
N TYR A 133 9.04 -11.09 -10.35
CA TYR A 133 9.28 -12.49 -10.05
C TYR A 133 9.07 -12.72 -8.55
N VAL A 134 8.07 -13.52 -8.16
CA VAL A 134 8.05 -14.16 -6.84
C VAL A 134 7.77 -15.65 -7.04
N GLN A 135 8.85 -16.44 -7.03
CA GLN A 135 8.77 -17.85 -6.71
C GLN A 135 8.59 -17.98 -5.18
N GLY A 136 7.47 -18.54 -4.74
CA GLY A 136 7.18 -18.79 -3.33
C GLY A 136 5.82 -19.48 -3.15
N PRO A 137 5.66 -20.33 -2.12
CA PRO A 137 4.64 -21.37 -2.09
C PRO A 137 3.23 -20.81 -1.86
N LYS A 138 2.24 -21.58 -2.33
CA LYS A 138 0.78 -21.45 -2.16
C LYS A 138 0.36 -20.41 -1.10
N HIS A 139 -0.46 -19.44 -1.49
CA HIS A 139 -1.79 -19.16 -0.93
C HIS A 139 -2.24 -17.67 -1.00
N LYS A 140 -3.57 -17.51 -1.14
CA LYS A 140 -4.52 -16.55 -0.51
C LYS A 140 -5.13 -15.44 -1.40
N LYS A 141 -6.45 -15.59 -1.59
CA LYS A 141 -7.48 -14.60 -1.92
C LYS A 141 -7.07 -13.14 -1.63
N HIS A 142 -7.02 -12.29 -2.65
CA HIS A 142 -7.26 -10.87 -2.46
C HIS A 142 -8.77 -10.63 -2.36
N SER A 143 -9.28 -10.70 -1.13
CA SER A 143 -10.62 -10.22 -0.78
C SER A 143 -10.59 -8.71 -0.58
N ILE A 144 -11.65 -8.03 -0.98
CA ILE A 144 -12.06 -6.76 -0.38
C ILE A 144 -12.03 -6.96 1.15
N GLY A 145 -11.05 -6.36 1.83
CA GLY A 145 -10.70 -6.71 3.21
C GLY A 145 -9.88 -5.64 3.90
N VAL A 146 -9.23 -5.98 5.01
CA VAL A 146 -8.43 -5.03 5.80
C VAL A 146 -7.03 -4.91 5.24
N MET A 147 -6.58 -3.69 4.95
CA MET A 147 -5.19 -3.39 4.63
C MET A 147 -4.47 -2.95 5.90
N VAL A 148 -3.30 -3.54 6.15
CA VAL A 148 -2.37 -3.07 7.18
C VAL A 148 -1.32 -2.16 6.54
N HIS A 149 -1.10 -0.96 7.09
CA HIS A 149 -0.07 -0.02 6.65
C HIS A 149 0.57 0.74 7.82
N ASP A 150 1.62 1.52 7.52
CA ASP A 150 2.41 2.31 8.46
C ASP A 150 2.92 1.54 9.69
N ALA A 151 3.13 0.24 9.52
CA ALA A 151 3.55 -0.63 10.59
C ALA A 151 5.01 -0.36 11.01
N TYR A 152 5.26 -0.38 12.31
CA TYR A 152 6.62 -0.41 12.88
C TYR A 152 6.65 -1.14 14.22
N VAL A 153 7.80 -1.74 14.55
CA VAL A 153 8.06 -2.34 15.86
C VAL A 153 8.98 -1.42 16.65
N ARG A 154 8.73 -1.27 17.95
CA ARG A 154 9.61 -0.51 18.84
C ARG A 154 10.91 -1.27 19.09
N ALA A 155 12.05 -0.61 18.88
CA ALA A 155 13.36 -1.12 19.28
C ALA A 155 13.45 -1.36 20.78
N THR A 156 14.23 -2.36 21.20
CA THR A 156 14.37 -2.75 22.59
C THR A 156 15.78 -2.54 23.15
N PRO A 157 15.92 -2.08 24.41
CA PRO A 157 17.19 -2.16 25.13
C PRO A 157 17.66 -3.62 25.27
N PRO A 158 18.98 -3.85 25.45
CA PRO A 158 19.49 -5.19 25.75
C PRO A 158 18.79 -5.80 26.98
N GLY A 159 18.37 -7.06 26.87
CA GLY A 159 17.73 -7.80 27.96
C GLY A 159 16.24 -7.49 28.19
N GLN A 160 15.62 -6.58 27.43
CA GLN A 160 14.19 -6.33 27.52
C GLN A 160 13.40 -7.52 26.92
N PRO A 161 12.52 -8.19 27.69
CA PRO A 161 11.86 -9.41 27.23
C PRO A 161 10.70 -9.15 26.27
N ASN A 162 10.24 -7.91 26.14
CA ASN A 162 9.00 -7.57 25.46
C ASN A 162 9.15 -6.31 24.58
N ALA A 163 8.37 -6.24 23.50
CA ALA A 163 8.26 -5.08 22.60
C ALA A 163 6.79 -4.79 22.26
N ALA A 164 6.55 -3.69 21.54
CA ALA A 164 5.23 -3.37 21.00
C ALA A 164 5.35 -3.01 19.51
N ALA A 165 4.36 -3.41 18.73
CA ALA A 165 4.18 -3.01 17.35
C ALA A 165 2.96 -2.10 17.18
N TYR A 166 3.08 -1.15 16.27
CA TYR A 166 2.13 -0.09 15.97
C TYR A 166 1.90 -0.06 14.46
N LEU A 167 0.70 0.30 14.02
CA LEU A 167 0.24 0.18 12.64
C LEU A 167 -1.13 0.83 12.47
N VAL A 168 -1.57 0.96 11.23
CA VAL A 168 -2.95 1.35 10.88
C VAL A 168 -3.64 0.19 10.16
N LEU A 169 -4.88 -0.08 10.56
CA LEU A 169 -5.78 -1.04 9.91
C LEU A 169 -6.84 -0.26 9.14
N ARG A 170 -6.89 -0.40 7.81
CA ARG A 170 -7.93 0.18 6.94
C ARG A 170 -8.87 -0.91 6.45
N ASN A 171 -10.15 -0.84 6.78
CA ASN A 171 -11.14 -1.78 6.26
C ASN A 171 -11.79 -1.23 4.99
N ASN A 172 -11.58 -1.91 3.86
CA ASN A 172 -12.18 -1.56 2.57
C ASN A 172 -13.49 -2.31 2.28
N ALA A 173 -13.95 -3.17 3.20
CA ALA A 173 -15.23 -3.86 3.10
C ALA A 173 -16.39 -2.98 3.60
N MET A 174 -17.62 -3.38 3.22
CA MET A 174 -18.86 -2.73 3.64
C MET A 174 -19.44 -3.29 4.95
N HIS A 175 -18.66 -4.09 5.69
CA HIS A 175 -19.00 -4.64 7.00
C HIS A 175 -17.78 -4.56 7.91
N ASP A 176 -18.01 -4.55 9.22
CA ASP A 176 -16.94 -4.51 10.23
C ASP A 176 -16.12 -5.80 10.18
N ILE A 177 -14.81 -5.68 10.39
CA ILE A 177 -13.85 -6.80 10.42
C ILE A 177 -13.02 -6.69 11.69
N ARG A 178 -12.62 -7.82 12.27
CA ARG A 178 -11.82 -7.85 13.50
C ARG A 178 -10.46 -8.48 13.28
N LEU A 179 -9.42 -7.83 13.81
CA LEU A 179 -8.12 -8.48 13.99
C LEU A 179 -8.20 -9.36 15.24
N VAL A 180 -8.14 -10.68 15.06
CA VAL A 180 -8.34 -11.67 16.14
C VAL A 180 -7.05 -12.25 16.68
N SER A 181 -5.99 -12.32 15.88
CA SER A 181 -4.67 -12.75 16.36
C SER A 181 -3.52 -12.24 15.49
N VAL A 182 -2.33 -12.22 16.07
CA VAL A 182 -1.09 -11.89 15.38
C VAL A 182 -0.06 -12.98 15.69
N LYS A 183 0.79 -13.30 14.72
CA LYS A 183 2.00 -14.13 14.93
C LYS A 183 3.24 -13.31 14.62
N SER A 184 4.34 -13.66 15.28
CA SER A 184 5.65 -13.05 15.06
C SER A 184 6.74 -14.12 15.02
N ASP A 185 7.81 -13.83 14.28
CA ASP A 185 9.02 -14.65 14.22
C ASP A 185 10.04 -14.33 15.34
N VAL A 186 9.85 -13.21 16.06
CA VAL A 186 10.81 -12.73 17.08
C VAL A 186 10.29 -12.83 18.51
N ALA A 187 9.06 -13.28 18.71
CA ALA A 187 8.39 -13.33 20.01
C ALA A 187 7.64 -14.65 20.19
N GLU A 188 7.65 -15.19 21.41
CA GLU A 188 6.87 -16.39 21.76
C GLU A 188 5.36 -16.14 21.60
N VAL A 189 4.88 -14.94 21.96
CA VAL A 189 3.47 -14.57 21.87
C VAL A 189 3.32 -13.16 21.31
N ALA A 190 2.37 -12.98 20.38
CA ALA A 190 1.96 -11.67 19.87
C ALA A 190 0.45 -11.49 20.08
N GLU A 191 0.05 -10.45 20.83
CA GLU A 191 -1.34 -10.26 21.25
C GLU A 191 -1.85 -8.83 21.02
N PRO A 192 -3.13 -8.64 20.67
CA PRO A 192 -3.77 -7.33 20.70
C PRO A 192 -3.95 -6.81 22.13
N HIS A 193 -3.48 -5.59 22.42
CA HIS A 193 -3.55 -4.95 23.73
C HIS A 193 -4.10 -3.52 23.63
N SER A 194 -4.72 -3.04 24.69
CA SER A 194 -5.17 -1.66 24.86
C SER A 194 -4.58 -1.06 26.14
N HIS A 195 -4.68 0.26 26.28
CA HIS A 195 -4.45 0.93 27.56
C HIS A 195 -5.80 1.21 28.22
N ALA A 196 -5.92 0.87 29.50
CA ALA A 196 -7.07 1.22 30.33
C ALA A 196 -6.59 1.98 31.57
N MET A 197 -7.35 3.01 31.97
CA MET A 197 -7.20 3.63 33.28
C MET A 197 -7.78 2.68 34.33
N ASP A 198 -6.92 2.17 35.20
CA ASP A 198 -7.32 1.35 36.34
C ASP A 198 -6.75 1.98 37.61
N ALA A 199 -7.63 2.46 38.48
CA ALA A 199 -7.29 3.15 39.73
C ALA A 199 -6.29 4.32 39.57
N GLY A 200 -6.46 5.14 38.53
CA GLY A 200 -5.61 6.31 38.26
C GLY A 200 -4.24 5.99 37.62
N MET A 201 -3.96 4.72 37.32
CA MET A 201 -2.77 4.30 36.60
C MET A 201 -3.14 3.74 35.22
N MET A 202 -2.39 4.12 34.19
CA MET A 202 -2.51 3.53 32.86
C MET A 202 -1.90 2.12 32.90
N LYS A 203 -2.74 1.09 32.69
CA LYS A 203 -2.30 -0.30 32.58
C LYS A 203 -2.54 -0.82 31.17
N MET A 204 -1.56 -1.57 30.66
CA MET A 204 -1.72 -2.34 29.44
C MET A 204 -2.56 -3.59 29.73
N ARG A 205 -3.56 -3.87 28.90
CA ARG A 205 -4.43 -5.03 29.04
C ARG A 205 -4.63 -5.69 27.68
N ARG A 206 -4.54 -7.03 27.65
CA ARG A 206 -4.93 -7.82 26.48
C ARG A 206 -6.39 -7.58 26.13
N VAL A 207 -6.67 -7.38 24.85
CA VAL A 207 -8.01 -7.39 24.28
C VAL A 207 -8.21 -8.64 23.42
N GLY A 208 -9.43 -9.14 23.33
CA GLY A 208 -9.73 -10.36 22.58
C GLY A 208 -9.61 -10.18 21.06
N HIS A 209 -9.81 -8.94 20.58
CA HIS A 209 -9.70 -8.54 19.19
C HIS A 209 -9.58 -7.02 19.09
N ILE A 210 -9.26 -6.52 17.90
CA ILE A 210 -9.35 -5.11 17.54
C ILE A 210 -10.37 -4.97 16.41
N ASP A 211 -11.43 -4.20 16.64
CA ASP A 211 -12.43 -3.88 15.61
C ASP A 211 -11.85 -2.91 14.57
N VAL A 212 -12.22 -3.12 13.31
CA VAL A 212 -11.92 -2.24 12.17
C VAL A 212 -13.24 -1.95 11.46
N PRO A 213 -13.85 -0.76 11.68
CA PRO A 213 -15.18 -0.43 11.16
C PRO A 213 -15.26 -0.50 9.64
N ALA A 214 -16.42 -0.86 9.09
CA ALA A 214 -16.69 -0.86 7.65
C ALA A 214 -16.28 0.47 6.98
N GLY A 215 -15.45 0.40 5.93
CA GLY A 215 -14.96 1.60 5.25
C GLY A 215 -14.10 2.54 6.11
N GLY A 216 -13.72 2.12 7.32
CA GLY A 216 -13.06 2.95 8.33
C GLY A 216 -11.63 2.48 8.65
N GLU A 217 -11.03 3.13 9.65
CA GLU A 217 -9.69 2.86 10.13
C GLU A 217 -9.62 2.67 11.64
N THR A 218 -8.69 1.82 12.07
CA THR A 218 -8.30 1.68 13.47
C THR A 218 -6.79 1.87 13.58
N VAL A 219 -6.39 2.88 14.36
CA VAL A 219 -4.99 3.24 14.57
C VAL A 219 -4.45 2.59 15.84
N LEU A 220 -3.35 1.84 15.71
CA LEU A 220 -2.60 1.27 16.82
C LEU A 220 -1.35 2.14 17.04
N GLN A 221 -1.29 2.82 18.18
CA GLN A 221 -0.29 3.84 18.49
C GLN A 221 0.16 3.78 19.96
N PRO A 222 1.32 4.38 20.30
CA PRO A 222 1.76 4.48 21.69
C PRO A 222 0.69 5.09 22.61
N GLY A 223 0.47 4.48 23.77
CA GLY A 223 -0.56 4.91 24.73
C GLY A 223 -2.00 4.50 24.36
N GLY A 224 -2.22 3.84 23.22
CA GLY A 224 -3.52 3.35 22.78
C GLY A 224 -3.52 1.85 22.50
N LEU A 225 -4.21 1.43 21.44
CA LEU A 225 -4.16 0.06 20.94
C LEU A 225 -2.77 -0.25 20.39
N HIS A 226 -2.30 -1.48 20.59
CA HIS A 226 -1.01 -1.94 20.06
C HIS A 226 -0.97 -3.47 20.00
N ILE A 227 0.01 -4.02 19.27
CA ILE A 227 0.31 -5.45 19.32
C ILE A 227 1.47 -5.64 20.29
N MET A 228 1.22 -6.33 21.39
CA MET A 228 2.22 -6.66 22.38
C MET A 228 3.00 -7.89 21.93
N LEU A 229 4.33 -7.80 21.89
CA LEU A 229 5.26 -8.89 21.59
C LEU A 229 5.93 -9.32 22.89
N MET A 230 5.66 -10.55 23.34
CA MET A 230 6.13 -11.08 24.62
C MET A 230 7.05 -12.27 24.41
N GLY A 231 8.08 -12.37 25.26
CA GLY A 231 9.07 -13.45 25.17
C GLY A 231 9.94 -13.29 23.92
N LEU A 232 10.62 -12.14 23.80
CA LEU A 232 11.53 -11.87 22.70
C LEU A 232 12.71 -12.84 22.73
N VAL A 233 12.92 -13.56 21.63
CA VAL A 233 14.03 -14.51 21.49
C VAL A 233 15.36 -13.83 21.13
N LYS A 234 15.30 -12.54 20.75
CA LYS A 234 16.45 -11.68 20.48
C LYS A 234 16.13 -10.21 20.74
N GLN A 235 17.18 -9.41 20.94
CA GLN A 235 17.05 -7.94 20.95
C GLN A 235 16.58 -7.44 19.58
N LEU A 236 15.71 -6.42 19.56
CA LEU A 236 15.26 -5.75 18.34
C LEU A 236 15.99 -4.42 18.16
N LYS A 237 16.81 -4.31 17.11
CA LYS A 237 17.63 -3.12 16.85
C LYS A 237 17.05 -2.27 15.71
N PRO A 238 17.22 -0.93 15.76
CA PRO A 238 16.81 -0.06 14.65
C PRO A 238 17.43 -0.50 13.32
N GLY A 239 16.64 -0.47 12.24
CA GLY A 239 17.05 -0.92 10.91
C GLY A 239 16.84 -2.42 10.65
N GLU A 240 16.51 -3.20 11.68
CA GLU A 240 16.05 -4.59 11.49
C GLU A 240 14.59 -4.64 11.05
N TYR A 241 14.14 -5.83 10.65
CA TYR A 241 12.76 -6.11 10.28
C TYR A 241 12.24 -7.32 11.04
N VAL A 242 10.98 -7.25 11.45
CA VAL A 242 10.23 -8.32 12.12
C VAL A 242 9.14 -8.82 11.18
N SER A 243 8.94 -10.13 11.07
CA SER A 243 7.83 -10.70 10.30
C SER A 243 6.59 -10.79 11.19
N LEU A 244 5.49 -10.15 10.80
CA LEU A 244 4.19 -10.27 11.46
C LEU A 244 3.17 -10.90 10.52
N GLU A 245 2.36 -11.83 11.02
CA GLU A 245 1.20 -12.38 10.32
C GLU A 245 -0.08 -12.03 11.10
N PHE A 246 -0.95 -11.23 10.48
CA PHE A 246 -2.24 -10.79 11.00
C PHE A 246 -3.35 -11.73 10.55
N HIS A 247 -4.22 -12.16 11.47
CA HIS A 247 -5.34 -13.05 11.19
C HIS A 247 -6.63 -12.32 11.55
N PHE A 248 -7.54 -12.20 10.58
CA PHE A 248 -8.82 -11.53 10.73
C PHE A 248 -9.96 -12.54 10.85
N ASP A 249 -11.08 -12.14 11.46
CA ASP A 249 -12.26 -12.99 11.67
C ASP A 249 -12.96 -13.42 10.37
N ASN A 250 -12.84 -12.64 9.31
CA ASN A 250 -13.30 -13.00 7.96
C ASN A 250 -12.42 -14.06 7.26
N GLY A 251 -11.39 -14.59 7.94
CA GLY A 251 -10.46 -15.58 7.42
C GLY A 251 -9.29 -15.02 6.60
N GLN A 252 -9.26 -13.70 6.39
CA GLN A 252 -8.12 -13.02 5.76
C GLN A 252 -6.88 -13.19 6.63
N LYS A 253 -5.73 -13.45 5.99
CA LYS A 253 -4.42 -13.41 6.63
C LYS A 253 -3.49 -12.51 5.84
N GLN A 254 -2.74 -11.67 6.52
CA GLN A 254 -1.77 -10.77 5.90
C GLN A 254 -0.43 -10.90 6.61
N SER A 255 0.62 -11.23 5.85
CA SER A 255 2.00 -11.26 6.36
C SER A 255 2.75 -10.02 5.85
N MET A 256 3.58 -9.42 6.70
CA MET A 256 4.46 -8.32 6.30
C MET A 256 5.74 -8.27 7.11
N ARG A 257 6.77 -7.69 6.51
CA ARG A 257 8.02 -7.32 7.19
C ARG A 257 7.91 -5.90 7.70
N VAL A 258 8.02 -5.74 9.01
CA VAL A 258 7.79 -4.50 9.73
C VAL A 258 9.13 -3.94 10.22
N PRO A 259 9.48 -2.69 9.89
CA PRO A 259 10.73 -2.10 10.32
C PRO A 259 10.75 -1.86 11.83
N VAL A 260 11.91 -2.07 12.45
CA VAL A 260 12.16 -1.71 13.84
C VAL A 260 12.63 -0.25 13.91
N LYS A 261 11.92 0.57 14.71
CA LYS A 261 12.18 2.00 14.88
C LYS A 261 12.45 2.36 16.35
N MET A 262 13.28 3.39 16.54
CA MET A 262 13.34 4.10 17.82
C MET A 262 12.08 4.97 17.96
N ILE A 263 11.43 4.92 19.12
CA ILE A 263 10.39 5.89 19.46
C ILE A 263 11.06 6.92 20.37
N ALA A 264 11.13 8.16 19.90
CA ALA A 264 11.59 9.28 20.70
C ALA A 264 10.62 9.46 21.88
N GLY A 265 11.11 9.33 23.11
CA GLY A 265 10.29 9.50 24.32
C GLY A 265 10.67 8.66 25.54
N VAL A 266 11.59 7.70 25.43
CA VAL A 266 12.21 7.09 26.62
C VAL A 266 13.71 7.30 26.54
N SER A 267 14.18 8.28 27.31
CA SER A 267 15.58 8.57 27.51
C SER A 267 16.29 7.32 28.01
N MET A 268 17.28 6.85 27.26
CA MET A 268 18.24 5.85 27.71
C MET A 268 19.18 6.56 28.69
N THR A 269 18.83 6.65 29.97
CA THR A 269 19.83 7.03 30.97
C THR A 269 20.75 5.84 31.16
N SER A 270 21.90 5.96 30.49
CA SER A 270 23.16 5.30 30.77
C SER A 270 23.40 5.11 32.27
N GLY A 271 23.95 3.94 32.63
CA GLY A 271 24.08 3.47 33.99
C GLY A 271 24.76 4.40 34.97
N HIS A 272 24.44 4.17 36.25
CA HIS A 272 25.29 4.55 37.35
C HIS A 272 25.83 3.29 38.02
N ASP A 273 27.16 3.24 37.99
CA ASP A 273 28.06 2.28 38.59
C ASP A 273 27.93 2.23 40.12
N LYS A 274 28.30 1.08 40.66
CA LYS A 274 28.24 0.68 42.06
C LYS A 274 29.12 1.57 42.94
N LYS A 275 28.64 1.92 44.14
CA LYS A 275 29.49 1.89 45.35
C LYS A 275 28.75 1.26 46.53
N LYS A 276 29.24 0.07 46.90
CA LYS A 276 28.98 -0.58 48.19
C LYS A 276 29.50 0.31 49.31
N HIS A 277 28.66 0.66 50.29
CA HIS A 277 29.14 1.02 51.61
C HIS A 277 28.85 -0.14 52.57
N LYS A 278 29.92 -0.86 52.91
CA LYS A 278 29.99 -1.74 54.07
C LYS A 278 30.07 -0.82 55.30
N ARG A 279 29.17 -0.98 56.27
CA ARG A 279 29.32 -0.42 57.62
C ARG A 279 29.78 -1.58 58.51
N ASP A 280 30.97 -1.43 59.04
CA ASP A 280 31.36 -2.03 60.32
C ASP A 280 30.83 -1.11 61.44
#